data_AF-A0A699RJA5-F1
#
_entry.id   AF-A0A699RJA5-F1
#
_cell.length_a   1.000
_cell.length_b   1.000
_cell.length_c   1.000
_cell.angle_alpha   90.00
_cell.angle_beta   90.00
_cell.angle_gamma   90.00
#
_symmetry.space_group_name_H-M   'P 1'
#
loop_
_entity.id
_entity.type
_entity.pdbx_description
1 polymer ?
#
loop_
_entity_poly.entity_id
_entity_poly.type
_entity_poly.pdbx_seq_one_letter_code
_entity_poly.pdbx_strand_id
1 'polypeptide(L)'
;MFIIKFLKMIQVQLNVPVRRIRTNNGPEFVNQTLRDYYEEVGISHETSVARSPQQNGVIKRRNRTLIEAARTMLIYAQASLFLWAEAVATACFTHNRSIIHLCHGKTPYELMHGKHPDLSFFHVFGALCYPTNDSKNVGKLQPKADIGIFIGYASSKKAFRIYNRRTRRIRRR
;
A
#
# COMPACT_ATOMS: atom_id res chain seq x y z
N MET A 1 12.94 14.55 -3.14
CA MET A 1 12.71 13.33 -3.96
C MET A 1 11.99 12.26 -3.14
N PHE A 2 11.03 11.51 -3.72
CA PHE A 2 10.20 10.51 -3.00
C PHE A 2 11.04 9.43 -2.29
N ILE A 3 12.06 8.89 -2.96
CA ILE A 3 12.89 7.79 -2.45
C ILE A 3 13.64 8.19 -1.17
N ILE A 4 14.30 9.36 -1.16
CA ILE A 4 15.02 9.87 0.01
C ILE A 4 14.07 10.00 1.21
N LYS A 5 12.88 10.57 0.99
CA LYS A 5 11.87 10.71 2.07
C LYS A 5 11.41 9.35 2.61
N PHE A 6 11.22 8.37 1.73
CA PHE A 6 10.84 7.02 2.11
C PHE A 6 11.94 6.32 2.93
N LEU A 7 13.20 6.42 2.51
CA LEU A 7 14.34 5.82 3.22
C LEU A 7 14.52 6.42 4.62
N LYS A 8 14.47 7.76 4.74
CA LYS A 8 14.51 8.42 6.05
C LYS A 8 13.36 7.96 6.95
N MET A 9 12.15 7.89 6.41
CA MET A 9 10.97 7.45 7.15
C MET A 9 11.10 6.01 7.66
N ILE A 10 11.52 5.06 6.79
CA ILE A 10 11.55 3.64 7.17
C ILE A 10 12.67 3.34 8.19
N GLN A 11 13.83 4.01 8.06
CA GLN A 11 14.92 3.86 9.03
C GLN A 11 14.50 4.33 10.43
N VAL A 12 13.82 5.47 10.52
CA VAL A 12 13.31 6.00 11.79
C VAL A 12 12.22 5.10 12.37
N GLN A 13 11.28 4.65 11.53
CA GLN A 13 10.14 3.82 11.99
C GLN A 13 10.57 2.44 12.50
N LEU A 14 11.59 1.85 11.89
CA LEU A 14 12.07 0.51 12.25
C LEU A 14 13.25 0.56 13.23
N ASN A 15 13.84 1.74 13.45
CA ASN A 15 15.09 1.91 14.18
C ASN A 15 16.23 1.02 13.64
N VAL A 16 16.31 0.89 12.30
CA VAL A 16 17.31 0.05 11.61
C VAL A 16 17.86 0.81 10.39
N PRO A 17 19.18 0.91 10.21
CA PRO A 17 19.77 1.55 9.03
C PRO A 17 19.62 0.68 7.79
N VAL A 18 19.25 1.29 6.67
CA VAL A 18 19.25 0.64 5.35
C VAL A 18 20.69 0.62 4.85
N ARG A 19 21.28 -0.57 4.77
CA ARG A 19 22.68 -0.73 4.34
C ARG A 19 22.85 -0.80 2.83
N ARG A 20 21.87 -1.36 2.13
CA ARG A 20 21.98 -1.68 0.71
C ARG A 20 20.64 -1.54 0.01
N ILE A 21 20.69 -0.96 -1.19
CA ILE A 21 19.55 -0.82 -2.08
C ILE A 21 19.94 -1.38 -3.44
N ARG A 22 19.06 -2.19 -4.03
CA ARG A 22 19.22 -2.70 -5.40
C ARG A 22 18.09 -2.21 -6.29
N THR A 23 18.40 -1.56 -7.41
CA THR A 23 17.42 -1.06 -8.38
C THR A 23 17.75 -1.48 -9.81
N ASN A 24 16.83 -1.25 -10.75
CA ASN A 24 17.18 -1.24 -12.16
C ASN A 24 17.94 0.04 -12.53
N ASN A 25 18.39 0.12 -13.79
CA ASN A 25 19.02 1.32 -14.37
C ASN A 25 18.01 2.39 -14.79
N GLY A 26 16.83 2.45 -14.14
CA GLY A 26 15.85 3.50 -14.43
C GLY A 26 16.41 4.88 -14.04
N PRO A 27 16.22 5.93 -14.85
CA PRO A 27 16.72 7.28 -14.54
C PRO A 27 16.15 7.85 -13.23
N GLU A 28 14.98 7.37 -12.81
CA GLU A 28 14.37 7.70 -11.52
C GLU A 28 15.17 7.16 -10.31
N PHE A 29 15.97 6.11 -10.51
CA PHE A 29 16.82 5.48 -9.49
C PHE A 29 18.30 5.80 -9.66
N VAL A 30 18.72 6.19 -10.87
CA VAL A 30 20.10 6.52 -11.20
C VAL A 30 20.17 8.01 -11.55
N ASN A 31 20.40 8.84 -10.54
CA ASN A 31 20.62 10.28 -10.70
C ASN A 31 21.61 10.79 -9.65
N GLN A 32 22.19 11.96 -9.91
CA GLN A 32 23.22 12.55 -9.04
C GLN A 32 22.70 12.80 -7.62
N THR A 33 21.48 13.35 -7.48
CA THR A 33 20.87 13.63 -6.18
C THR A 33 20.78 12.39 -5.28
N LEU A 34 20.42 11.23 -5.86
CA LEU A 34 20.38 9.97 -5.12
C LEU A 34 21.77 9.46 -4.77
N ARG A 35 22.71 9.57 -5.71
CA ARG A 35 24.10 9.14 -5.50
C ARG A 35 24.72 9.89 -4.34
N ASP A 36 24.61 11.21 -4.33
CA ASP A 36 25.13 12.07 -3.27
C ASP A 36 24.52 11.70 -1.92
N TYR A 37 23.20 11.48 -1.88
CA TYR A 37 22.50 11.08 -0.66
C TYR A 37 22.93 9.69 -0.16
N TYR A 38 23.10 8.72 -1.05
CA TYR A 38 23.54 7.38 -0.67
C TYR A 38 24.97 7.39 -0.14
N GLU A 39 25.86 8.18 -0.72
CA GLU A 39 27.23 8.36 -0.26
C GLU A 39 27.28 9.06 1.11
N GLU A 40 26.51 10.14 1.29
CA GLU A 40 26.40 10.86 2.57
C GLU A 40 25.95 9.96 3.72
N VAL A 41 24.99 9.08 3.47
CA VAL A 41 24.40 8.19 4.50
C VAL A 41 25.14 6.84 4.60
N GLY A 42 26.04 6.53 3.66
CA GLY A 42 26.76 5.25 3.60
C GLY A 42 25.91 4.06 3.12
N ILE A 43 24.92 4.31 2.27
CA ILE A 43 24.08 3.26 1.65
C ILE A 43 24.75 2.73 0.38
N SER A 44 24.99 1.42 0.31
CA SER A 44 25.48 0.81 -0.93
C SER A 44 24.36 0.68 -1.96
N HIS A 45 24.49 1.39 -3.10
CA HIS A 45 23.57 1.28 -4.23
C HIS A 45 24.10 0.30 -5.28
N GLU A 46 23.35 -0.78 -5.50
CA GLU A 46 23.61 -1.77 -6.55
C GLU A 46 22.60 -1.61 -7.68
N THR A 47 23.06 -1.65 -8.92
CA THR A 47 22.18 -1.61 -10.10
C THR A 47 22.20 -2.94 -10.84
N SER A 48 21.05 -3.33 -11.41
CA SER A 48 20.97 -4.53 -12.23
C SER A 48 21.69 -4.35 -13.55
N VAL A 49 22.32 -5.41 -14.05
CA VAL A 49 22.93 -5.48 -15.38
C VAL A 49 21.86 -5.20 -16.45
N ALA A 50 22.23 -4.42 -17.47
CA ALA A 50 21.36 -4.15 -18.60
C ALA A 50 20.86 -5.46 -19.24
N ARG A 51 19.59 -5.50 -19.64
CA ARG A 51 18.94 -6.66 -20.28
C ARG A 51 18.98 -7.96 -19.46
N SER A 52 19.20 -7.88 -18.14
CA SER A 52 19.14 -9.03 -17.21
C SER A 52 17.93 -8.94 -16.26
N PRO A 53 16.69 -9.08 -16.78
CA PRO A 53 15.46 -8.94 -16.00
C PRO A 53 15.36 -9.89 -14.81
N GLN A 54 16.10 -11.00 -14.83
CA GLN A 54 16.16 -12.03 -13.79
C GLN A 54 16.72 -11.49 -12.47
N GLN A 55 17.67 -10.54 -12.53
CA GLN A 55 18.25 -9.92 -11.32
C GLN A 55 17.22 -9.12 -10.52
N ASN A 56 16.17 -8.62 -11.19
CA ASN A 56 15.02 -7.95 -10.57
C ASN A 56 13.82 -8.90 -10.40
N GLY A 57 14.03 -10.21 -10.51
CA GLY A 57 12.97 -11.22 -10.53
C GLY A 57 12.10 -11.21 -9.28
N VAL A 58 12.68 -10.94 -8.10
CA VAL A 58 11.92 -10.86 -6.83
C VAL A 58 10.90 -9.72 -6.88
N ILE A 59 11.34 -8.52 -7.25
CA ILE A 59 10.47 -7.33 -7.36
C ILE A 59 9.41 -7.56 -8.44
N LYS A 60 9.81 -8.10 -9.61
CA LYS A 60 8.87 -8.37 -10.71
C LYS A 60 7.78 -9.35 -10.33
N ARG A 61 8.13 -10.46 -9.66
CA ARG A 61 7.14 -11.43 -9.16
C ARG A 61 6.21 -10.77 -8.14
N ARG A 62 6.75 -10.00 -7.19
CA ARG A 62 5.93 -9.32 -6.17
C ARG A 62 4.96 -8.33 -6.79
N ASN A 63 5.42 -7.53 -7.75
CA ASN A 63 4.57 -6.56 -8.46
C ASN A 63 3.47 -7.27 -9.26
N ARG A 64 3.80 -8.34 -9.98
CA ARG A 64 2.79 -9.14 -10.70
C ARG A 64 1.71 -9.66 -9.76
N THR A 65 2.10 -10.28 -8.64
CA THR A 65 1.15 -10.79 -7.64
C THR A 65 0.27 -9.69 -7.03
N LEU A 66 0.81 -8.49 -6.78
CA LEU A 66 0.00 -7.37 -6.28
C LEU A 66 -1.01 -6.87 -7.33
N ILE A 67 -0.61 -6.78 -8.60
CA ILE A 67 -1.50 -6.37 -9.69
C ILE A 67 -2.59 -7.41 -9.92
N GLU A 68 -2.25 -8.71 -9.89
CA GLU A 68 -3.22 -9.79 -10.01
C GLU A 68 -4.23 -9.77 -8.85
N ALA A 69 -3.76 -9.63 -7.60
CA ALA A 69 -4.65 -9.51 -6.45
C ALA A 69 -5.57 -8.28 -6.53
N ALA A 70 -5.03 -7.12 -6.93
CA ALA A 70 -5.82 -5.90 -7.12
C ALA A 70 -6.87 -6.08 -8.23
N ARG A 71 -6.52 -6.74 -9.34
CA ARG A 71 -7.45 -7.06 -10.43
C ARG A 71 -8.59 -7.96 -9.92
N THR A 72 -8.27 -8.99 -9.15
CA THR A 72 -9.29 -9.88 -8.54
C THR A 72 -10.20 -9.10 -7.60
N MET A 73 -9.66 -8.22 -6.76
CA MET A 73 -10.47 -7.36 -5.87
C MET A 73 -11.43 -6.45 -6.64
N LEU A 74 -10.98 -5.85 -7.74
CA LEU A 74 -11.83 -5.00 -8.59
C LEU A 74 -12.96 -5.79 -9.25
N ILE A 75 -12.65 -6.97 -9.81
CA ILE A 75 -13.64 -7.85 -10.45
C ILE A 75 -14.67 -8.31 -9.43
N TYR A 76 -14.22 -8.80 -8.26
CA TYR A 76 -15.10 -9.25 -7.19
C TYR A 76 -16.05 -8.14 -6.72
N ALA A 77 -15.53 -6.92 -6.54
CA ALA A 77 -16.30 -5.77 -6.10
C ALA A 77 -17.18 -5.14 -7.21
N GLN A 78 -17.09 -5.62 -8.45
CA GLN A 78 -17.64 -4.95 -9.64
C GLN A 78 -17.27 -3.46 -9.68
N ALA A 79 -16.06 -3.15 -9.25
CA ALA A 79 -15.58 -1.79 -9.06
C ALA A 79 -14.94 -1.25 -10.34
N SER A 80 -15.12 0.03 -10.61
CA SER A 80 -14.53 0.68 -11.78
C SER A 80 -13.01 0.77 -11.68
N LEU A 81 -12.34 0.74 -12.84
CA LEU A 81 -10.88 0.77 -12.94
C LEU A 81 -10.23 1.98 -12.27
N PHE A 82 -10.92 3.13 -12.16
CA PHE A 82 -10.35 4.32 -11.49
C PHE A 82 -9.96 4.06 -10.02
N LEU A 83 -10.51 3.01 -9.39
CA LEU A 83 -10.16 2.57 -8.03
C LEU A 83 -8.91 1.67 -7.97
N TRP A 84 -8.19 1.46 -9.08
CA TRP A 84 -7.04 0.55 -9.13
C TRP A 84 -5.98 0.85 -8.08
N ALA A 85 -5.68 2.13 -7.80
CA ALA A 85 -4.67 2.51 -6.83
C ALA A 85 -5.06 2.09 -5.40
N GLU A 86 -6.36 2.17 -5.09
CA GLU A 86 -6.93 1.75 -3.80
C GLU A 86 -6.92 0.22 -3.67
N ALA A 87 -7.23 -0.50 -4.76
CA ALA A 87 -7.15 -1.95 -4.82
C ALA A 87 -5.70 -2.45 -4.64
N VAL A 88 -4.72 -1.82 -5.30
CA VAL A 88 -3.30 -2.16 -5.14
C VAL A 88 -2.82 -1.86 -3.71
N ALA A 89 -3.20 -0.72 -3.14
CA ALA A 89 -2.87 -0.39 -1.75
C ALA A 89 -3.47 -1.41 -0.75
N THR A 90 -4.71 -1.81 -0.98
CA THR A 90 -5.40 -2.83 -0.15
C THR A 90 -4.74 -4.20 -0.30
N ALA A 91 -4.44 -4.63 -1.52
CA ALA A 91 -3.70 -5.88 -1.77
C ALA A 91 -2.34 -5.88 -1.06
N CYS A 92 -1.59 -4.78 -1.12
CA CYS A 92 -0.32 -4.63 -0.42
C CYS A 92 -0.49 -4.72 1.10
N PHE A 93 -1.48 -4.01 1.65
CA PHE A 93 -1.78 -4.04 3.09
C PHE A 93 -2.10 -5.45 3.58
N THR A 94 -2.95 -6.17 2.85
CA THR A 94 -3.35 -7.54 3.16
C THR A 94 -2.19 -8.50 3.02
N HIS A 95 -1.51 -8.51 1.88
CA HIS A 95 -0.40 -9.45 1.65
C HIS A 95 0.74 -9.30 2.65
N ASN A 96 1.01 -8.09 3.14
CA ASN A 96 2.07 -7.88 4.13
C ASN A 96 1.69 -8.41 5.52
N ARG A 97 0.41 -8.64 5.80
CA ARG A 97 -0.12 -9.04 7.11
C ARG A 97 -0.75 -10.44 7.14
N SER A 98 -1.06 -11.04 6.00
CA SER A 98 -1.71 -12.35 5.95
C SER A 98 -0.89 -13.44 5.26
N ILE A 99 0.01 -13.09 4.34
CA ILE A 99 0.82 -14.10 3.64
C ILE A 99 2.00 -14.48 4.51
N ILE A 100 2.07 -15.74 4.89
CA ILE A 100 3.19 -16.31 5.64
C ILE A 100 4.35 -16.57 4.69
N HIS A 101 5.53 -16.07 5.05
CA HIS A 101 6.77 -16.43 4.38
C HIS A 101 7.22 -17.81 4.85
N LEU A 102 7.08 -18.82 3.98
CA LEU A 102 7.30 -20.24 4.31
C LEU A 102 8.60 -20.52 5.07
N CYS A 103 9.73 -19.92 4.65
CA CYS A 103 11.03 -20.14 5.31
C CYS A 103 11.06 -19.69 6.79
N HIS A 104 10.29 -18.66 7.15
CA HIS A 104 10.34 -18.07 8.49
C HIS A 104 9.12 -18.42 9.35
N GLY A 105 8.09 -19.03 8.76
CA GLY A 105 6.79 -19.25 9.43
C GLY A 105 6.11 -17.96 9.90
N LYS A 106 6.50 -16.79 9.36
CA LYS A 106 6.04 -15.47 9.78
C LYS A 106 5.57 -14.62 8.61
N THR A 107 4.65 -13.70 8.85
CA THR A 107 4.23 -12.67 7.90
C THR A 107 5.31 -11.60 7.74
N PRO A 108 5.37 -10.87 6.61
CA PRO A 108 6.24 -9.71 6.47
C PRO A 108 6.06 -8.69 7.59
N TYR A 109 4.83 -8.49 8.08
CA TYR A 109 4.55 -7.58 9.20
C TYR A 109 5.24 -8.04 10.49
N GLU A 110 5.17 -9.33 10.81
CA GLU A 110 5.86 -9.90 11.98
C GLU A 110 7.37 -9.80 11.86
N LEU A 111 7.92 -10.08 10.68
CA LEU A 111 9.37 -9.97 10.42
C LEU A 111 9.86 -8.53 10.60
N MET A 112 9.04 -7.54 10.23
CA MET A 112 9.41 -6.14 10.27
C MET A 112 9.16 -5.47 11.63
N HIS A 113 8.14 -5.90 12.38
CA HIS A 113 7.71 -5.23 13.61
C HIS A 113 7.83 -6.10 14.87
N GLY A 114 8.21 -7.38 14.75
CA GLY A 114 8.37 -8.30 15.87
C GLY A 114 7.05 -8.65 16.59
N LYS A 115 5.90 -8.31 16.02
CA LYS A 115 4.57 -8.53 16.61
C LYS A 115 3.57 -9.05 15.58
N HIS A 116 2.61 -9.83 16.05
CA HIS A 116 1.51 -10.32 15.22
C HIS A 116 0.66 -9.15 14.68
N PRO A 117 0.20 -9.21 13.43
CA PRO A 117 -0.73 -8.24 12.90
C PRO A 117 -2.10 -8.42 13.56
N ASP A 118 -2.74 -7.30 13.91
CA ASP A 118 -4.15 -7.31 14.27
C ASP A 118 -4.99 -7.58 13.02
N LEU A 119 -5.65 -8.74 12.99
CA LEU A 119 -6.49 -9.16 11.87
C LEU A 119 -7.96 -8.73 12.02
N SER A 120 -8.39 -8.26 13.20
CA SER A 120 -9.80 -7.84 13.39
C SER A 120 -10.16 -6.59 12.58
N PHE A 121 -9.14 -5.86 12.12
CA PHE A 121 -9.27 -4.65 11.34
C PHE A 121 -9.54 -4.90 9.84
N PHE A 122 -9.55 -6.15 9.39
CA PHE A 122 -9.70 -6.49 7.98
C PHE A 122 -11.15 -6.42 7.51
N HIS A 123 -11.34 -5.74 6.37
CA HIS A 123 -12.60 -5.74 5.63
C HIS A 123 -12.37 -6.14 4.18
N VAL A 124 -13.39 -6.78 3.60
CA VAL A 124 -13.37 -7.21 2.21
C VAL A 124 -13.47 -5.99 1.30
N PHE A 125 -12.51 -5.84 0.36
CA PHE A 125 -12.57 -4.80 -0.67
C PHE A 125 -13.88 -4.93 -1.46
N GLY A 126 -14.62 -3.83 -1.60
CA GLY A 126 -15.95 -3.84 -2.21
C GLY A 126 -17.11 -4.00 -1.24
N ALA A 127 -16.84 -4.25 0.05
CA ALA A 127 -17.92 -4.41 1.04
C ALA A 127 -18.78 -3.14 1.16
N LEU A 128 -20.10 -3.36 1.27
CA LEU A 128 -21.06 -2.29 1.50
C LEU A 128 -20.84 -1.70 2.90
N CYS A 129 -20.84 -0.38 2.99
CA CYS A 129 -20.74 0.33 4.27
C CYS A 129 -21.66 1.54 4.28
N TYR A 130 -22.04 1.99 5.48
CA TYR A 130 -23.01 3.06 5.67
C TYR A 130 -22.38 4.23 6.42
N PRO A 131 -21.48 5.01 5.78
CA PRO A 131 -20.90 6.17 6.44
C PRO A 131 -21.96 7.21 6.78
N THR A 132 -21.87 7.80 7.97
CA THR A 132 -22.76 8.89 8.39
C THR A 132 -22.71 10.05 7.39
N ASN A 133 -23.88 10.55 7.03
CA ASN A 133 -24.06 11.69 6.15
C ASN A 133 -23.82 12.99 6.94
N ASP A 134 -22.69 13.65 6.70
CA ASP A 134 -22.30 14.90 7.37
C ASP A 134 -22.99 16.16 6.82
N SER A 135 -23.99 16.02 5.94
CA SER A 135 -24.71 17.19 5.42
C SER A 135 -25.44 17.92 6.55
N LYS A 136 -25.27 19.25 6.65
CA LYS A 136 -25.90 20.06 7.71
C LYS A 136 -27.44 20.06 7.68
N ASN A 137 -28.05 19.64 6.56
CA ASN A 137 -29.49 19.72 6.31
C ASN A 137 -30.16 18.33 6.22
N VAL A 138 -29.80 17.37 7.07
CA VAL A 138 -30.55 16.09 7.15
C VAL A 138 -31.84 16.32 7.92
N GLY A 139 -32.98 16.39 7.23
CA GLY A 139 -34.29 16.46 7.86
C GLY A 139 -34.58 15.27 8.78
N LYS A 140 -35.54 15.40 9.70
CA LYS A 140 -35.82 14.44 10.80
C LYS A 140 -36.03 12.98 10.33
N LEU A 141 -36.55 12.78 9.12
CA LEU A 141 -36.85 11.48 8.51
C LEU A 141 -35.95 11.12 7.31
N GLN A 142 -34.98 11.97 6.96
CA GLN A 142 -34.06 11.70 5.86
C GLN A 142 -33.00 10.66 6.27
N PRO A 143 -32.47 9.85 5.32
CA PRO A 143 -31.39 8.92 5.61
C PRO A 143 -30.18 9.61 6.25
N LYS A 144 -29.80 9.14 7.45
CA LYS A 144 -28.64 9.65 8.20
C LYS A 144 -27.30 9.07 7.73
N ALA A 145 -27.33 8.08 6.83
CA ALA A 145 -26.15 7.45 6.28
C ALA A 145 -26.23 7.39 4.76
N ASP A 146 -25.07 7.54 4.12
CA ASP A 146 -24.92 7.32 2.69
C ASP A 146 -24.56 5.87 2.40
N ILE A 147 -24.76 5.43 1.15
CA ILE A 147 -24.25 4.15 0.68
C ILE A 147 -22.79 4.31 0.24
N GLY A 148 -21.89 3.62 0.94
CA GLY A 148 -20.47 3.56 0.69
C GLY A 148 -19.99 2.17 0.28
N ILE A 149 -18.83 2.13 -0.37
CA ILE A 149 -18.09 0.92 -0.69
C ILE A 149 -16.73 1.02 -0.02
N PHE A 150 -16.36 0.01 0.77
CA PHE A 150 -15.03 -0.09 1.34
C PHE A 150 -14.00 -0.31 0.23
N ILE A 151 -12.99 0.57 0.17
CA ILE A 151 -11.96 0.55 -0.87
C ILE A 151 -10.54 0.49 -0.30
N GLY A 152 -10.37 0.43 1.03
CA GLY A 152 -9.07 0.21 1.63
C GLY A 152 -8.84 0.95 2.92
N TYR A 153 -7.57 1.08 3.28
CA TYR A 153 -7.12 1.60 4.58
C TYR A 153 -6.45 2.96 4.43
N ALA A 154 -6.65 3.86 5.40
CA ALA A 154 -5.95 5.14 5.44
C ALA A 154 -4.51 4.95 5.92
N SER A 155 -3.56 5.68 5.34
CA SER A 155 -2.13 5.55 5.67
C SER A 155 -1.71 6.24 6.97
N SER A 156 -2.41 7.31 7.36
CA SER A 156 -1.99 8.18 8.48
C SER A 156 -2.94 8.15 9.69
N LYS A 157 -4.06 7.43 9.60
CA LYS A 157 -5.08 7.35 10.64
C LYS A 157 -5.61 5.92 10.71
N LYS A 158 -6.06 5.48 11.90
CA LYS A 158 -6.83 4.24 12.05
C LYS A 158 -8.24 4.46 11.48
N ALA A 159 -8.32 4.54 10.16
CA ALA A 159 -9.50 4.88 9.40
C ALA A 159 -9.54 4.08 8.10
N PHE A 160 -10.73 3.88 7.58
CA PHE A 160 -11.04 3.25 6.32
C PHE A 160 -11.21 4.30 5.22
N ARG A 161 -10.91 3.88 3.99
CA ARG A 161 -11.22 4.63 2.78
C ARG A 161 -12.52 4.06 2.22
N ILE A 162 -13.49 4.94 2.06
CA ILE A 162 -14.85 4.59 1.64
C ILE A 162 -15.20 5.41 0.41
N TYR A 163 -15.55 4.73 -0.68
CA TYR A 163 -16.12 5.37 -1.86
C TYR A 163 -17.62 5.58 -1.66
N ASN A 164 -18.04 6.84 -1.58
CA ASN A 164 -19.45 7.19 -1.46
C ASN A 164 -20.09 7.22 -2.85
N ARG A 165 -21.07 6.33 -3.08
CA ARG A 165 -21.73 6.18 -4.40
C ARG A 165 -22.53 7.42 -4.78
N ARG A 166 -23.15 8.09 -3.80
CA ARG A 166 -23.96 9.30 -4.01
C ARG A 166 -23.10 10.48 -4.43
N THR A 167 -22.04 10.76 -3.68
CA THR A 167 -21.19 11.94 -3.95
C THR A 167 -20.07 11.68 -4.94
N ARG A 168 -19.85 10.41 -5.35
CA ARG A 168 -18.72 9.94 -6.16
C ARG A 168 -17.35 10.39 -5.61
N ARG A 169 -17.21 10.44 -4.29
CA ARG A 169 -15.98 10.90 -3.59
C ARG A 169 -15.49 9.83 -2.64
N ILE A 170 -14.17 9.77 -2.48
CA ILE A 170 -13.50 8.94 -1.48
C ILE A 170 -13.44 9.71 -0.17
N ARG A 171 -14.04 9.16 0.89
CA ARG A 171 -13.99 9.68 2.26
C ARG A 171 -13.09 8.80 3.12
N ARG A 172 -12.53 9.40 4.17
CA ARG A 172 -11.76 8.69 5.20
C ARG A 172 -12.61 8.68 6.47
N ARG A 173 -12.89 7.51 7.02
CA ARG A 173 -13.72 7.32 8.22
C ARG A 173 -13.03 6.40 9.21
#